data_AF-A0A506UHF2-F1
#
_entry.id   AF-A0A506UHF2-F1
#
_cell.length_a   1.000
_cell.length_b   1.000
_cell.length_c   1.000
_cell.angle_alpha   90.00
_cell.angle_beta   90.00
_cell.angle_gamma   90.00
#
_symmetry.space_group_name_H-M   'P 1'
#
loop_
_entity.id
_entity.type
_entity.pdbx_description
1 polymer ?
#
loop_
_entity_poly.entity_id
_entity_poly.type
_entity_poly.pdbx_seq_one_letter_code
_entity_poly.pdbx_strand_id
1 'polypeptide(L)'
;MAQWPYNTAAWRKLRAAKLAVAPTCEPCAARGQIAQADTVDHMTPIASGGAPFPTLDRLMSMCARCHNEKTAANDRTHSKPFARRIKGFDANGNPVDPGDDWHGGGGQDHQRSRGRGPMGEVGRYLVSGDLADDDNGPGFA
;
A
#
# COMPACT_ATOMS: atom_id res chain seq x y z
N MET A 1 19.78 2.29 22.87
CA MET A 1 19.75 0.82 22.64
C MET A 1 18.48 0.47 21.87
N ALA A 2 18.52 -0.47 20.93
CA ALA A 2 17.31 -0.90 20.22
C ALA A 2 16.33 -1.53 21.22
N GLN A 3 15.07 -1.06 21.22
CA GLN A 3 14.03 -1.52 22.13
C GLN A 3 13.61 -2.96 21.78
N TRP A 4 13.22 -3.72 22.80
CA TRP A 4 12.55 -5.01 22.57
C TRP A 4 11.30 -4.78 21.70
N PRO A 5 11.00 -5.61 20.68
CA PRO A 5 11.60 -6.90 20.30
C PRO A 5 12.71 -6.82 19.23
N TYR A 6 13.04 -5.62 18.74
CA TYR A 6 13.90 -5.42 17.56
C TYR A 6 15.37 -5.82 17.78
N ASN A 7 15.81 -5.91 19.03
CA ASN A 7 17.15 -6.35 19.43
C ASN A 7 17.29 -7.87 19.58
N THR A 8 16.22 -8.64 19.39
CA THR A 8 16.22 -10.09 19.66
C THR A 8 16.77 -10.92 18.49
N ALA A 9 17.34 -12.09 18.79
CA ALA A 9 17.74 -13.05 17.75
C ALA A 9 16.55 -13.58 16.93
N ALA A 10 15.38 -13.70 17.56
CA ALA A 10 14.14 -14.07 16.90
C ALA A 10 13.77 -13.07 15.80
N TRP A 11 13.82 -11.76 16.11
CA TRP A 11 13.56 -10.72 15.11
C TRP A 11 14.57 -10.73 13.96
N ARG A 12 15.87 -10.92 14.27
CA ARG A 12 16.91 -11.02 13.22
C ARG A 12 16.64 -12.16 12.24
N LYS A 13 16.23 -13.33 12.74
CA LYS A 13 15.85 -14.49 11.90
C LYS A 13 14.60 -14.20 11.07
N LEU A 14 13.57 -13.62 11.69
CA LEU A 14 12.32 -13.27 11.03
C LEU A 14 12.53 -12.25 9.91
N ARG A 15 13.33 -11.21 10.17
CA ARG A 15 13.72 -10.20 9.18
C ARG A 15 14.46 -10.83 8.00
N ALA A 16 15.42 -11.72 8.26
CA ALA A 16 16.15 -12.40 7.20
C ALA A 16 15.23 -13.28 6.34
N ALA A 17 14.32 -14.03 6.97
CA ALA A 17 13.33 -14.85 6.26
C ALA A 17 12.39 -13.99 5.39
N LYS A 18 11.89 -12.87 5.91
CA LYS A 18 11.03 -11.96 5.14
C LYS A 18 11.75 -11.37 3.93
N LEU A 19 12.98 -10.89 4.11
CA LEU A 19 13.78 -10.33 3.00
C LEU A 19 14.19 -11.37 1.96
N ALA A 20 14.36 -12.63 2.34
CA ALA A 20 14.63 -13.72 1.40
C ALA A 20 13.42 -14.02 0.50
N VAL A 21 12.20 -13.92 1.05
CA VAL A 21 10.95 -14.15 0.30
C VAL A 21 10.56 -12.92 -0.52
N ALA A 22 10.67 -11.72 0.07
CA ALA A 22 10.29 -10.45 -0.54
C ALA A 22 11.47 -9.47 -0.50
N PRO A 23 12.41 -9.53 -1.46
CA PRO A 23 13.60 -8.68 -1.48
C PRO A 23 13.32 -7.25 -1.98
N THR A 24 12.12 -6.98 -2.49
CA THR A 24 11.70 -5.68 -3.00
C THR A 24 10.79 -4.95 -2.02
N CYS A 25 10.84 -3.62 -2.05
CA CYS A 25 9.96 -2.74 -1.26
C CYS A 25 8.50 -2.88 -1.73
N GLU A 26 7.63 -3.43 -0.89
CA GLU A 26 6.22 -3.66 -1.19
C GLU A 26 5.46 -2.35 -1.52
N PRO A 27 5.63 -1.24 -0.75
CA PRO A 27 5.03 0.04 -1.11
C PRO A 27 5.49 0.63 -2.44
N CYS A 28 6.72 0.37 -2.86
CA CYS A 28 7.22 0.82 -4.15
C CYS A 28 6.66 -0.06 -5.25
N ALA A 29 6.64 -1.38 -5.06
CA ALA A 29 6.07 -2.33 -6.01
C ALA A 29 4.59 -2.01 -6.29
N ALA A 30 3.81 -1.69 -5.25
CA ALA A 30 2.42 -1.26 -5.39
C ALA A 30 2.28 0.01 -6.24
N ARG A 31 3.25 0.94 -6.18
CA ARG A 31 3.30 2.16 -7.01
C ARG A 31 3.86 1.90 -8.43
N GLY A 32 4.14 0.66 -8.80
CA GLY A 32 4.79 0.32 -10.07
C GLY A 32 6.29 0.66 -10.12
N GLN A 33 6.93 0.84 -8.96
CA GLN A 33 8.36 1.14 -8.83
C GLN A 33 9.12 -0.07 -8.27
N ILE A 34 10.34 -0.31 -8.75
CA ILE A 34 11.21 -1.34 -8.21
C ILE A 34 12.26 -0.68 -7.31
N ALA A 35 12.26 -1.03 -6.03
CA ALA A 35 13.28 -0.62 -5.07
C ALA A 35 13.65 -1.81 -4.18
N GLN A 36 14.92 -1.94 -3.85
CA GLN A 36 15.40 -2.97 -2.93
C GLN A 36 14.89 -2.69 -1.51
N ALA A 37 14.44 -3.73 -0.81
CA ALA A 37 14.10 -3.64 0.60
C ALA A 37 15.36 -3.79 1.46
N ASP A 38 15.58 -2.83 2.35
CA ASP A 38 16.64 -2.86 3.37
C ASP A 38 16.08 -3.08 4.77
N THR A 39 14.80 -2.82 4.97
CA THR A 39 14.14 -2.85 6.28
C THR A 39 12.87 -3.67 6.21
N VAL A 40 12.50 -4.25 7.36
CA VAL A 40 11.25 -4.99 7.54
C VAL A 40 10.53 -4.34 8.70
N ASP A 41 9.25 -4.02 8.49
CA ASP A 41 8.43 -3.31 9.45
C ASP A 41 7.10 -4.05 9.67
N HIS A 42 6.50 -3.88 10.84
CA HIS A 42 5.21 -4.50 11.16
C HIS A 42 4.10 -3.75 10.43
N MET A 43 3.18 -4.45 9.73
CA MET A 43 2.00 -3.78 9.14
C MET A 43 1.19 -3.04 10.21
N THR A 44 0.89 -3.74 11.30
CA THR A 44 0.29 -3.15 12.50
C THR A 44 1.40 -2.87 13.52
N PRO A 45 1.64 -1.60 13.90
CA PRO A 45 2.67 -1.26 14.89
C PRO A 45 2.46 -2.02 16.20
N ILE A 46 3.56 -2.43 16.84
CA ILE A 46 3.52 -3.07 18.17
C ILE A 46 2.83 -2.14 19.19
N ALA A 47 3.08 -0.83 19.11
CA ALA A 47 2.44 0.17 19.96
C ALA A 47 0.90 0.21 19.81
N SER A 48 0.37 -0.26 18.68
CA SER A 48 -1.06 -0.37 18.39
C SER A 48 -1.61 -1.78 18.64
N GLY A 49 -0.88 -2.63 19.37
CA GLY A 49 -1.30 -4.00 19.71
C GLY A 49 -0.87 -5.07 18.71
N GLY A 50 0.04 -4.75 17.76
CA GLY A 50 0.62 -5.74 16.86
C GLY A 50 1.44 -6.80 17.60
N ALA A 51 1.38 -8.05 17.14
CA ALA A 51 2.22 -9.12 17.69
C ALA A 51 3.71 -8.82 17.43
N PRO A 52 4.61 -9.05 18.42
CA PRO A 52 6.03 -8.76 18.27
C PRO A 52 6.72 -9.65 17.22
N PHE A 53 6.27 -10.90 17.09
CA PHE A 53 6.78 -11.88 16.14
C PHE A 53 5.62 -12.49 15.33
N PRO A 54 5.05 -11.74 14.37
CA PRO A 54 3.94 -12.25 13.59
C PRO A 54 4.43 -13.12 12.43
N THR A 55 3.50 -13.72 11.70
CA THR A 55 3.76 -14.42 10.44
C THR A 55 4.25 -13.45 9.35
N LEU A 56 4.90 -13.98 8.31
CA LEU A 56 5.56 -13.16 7.27
C LEU A 56 4.59 -12.27 6.48
N ASP A 57 3.29 -12.60 6.42
CA ASP A 57 2.24 -11.79 5.77
C ASP A 57 1.90 -10.51 6.54
N ARG A 58 2.19 -10.47 7.85
CA ARG A 58 1.95 -9.29 8.70
C ARG A 58 3.18 -8.38 8.82
N LEU A 59 4.22 -8.71 8.08
CA LEU A 59 5.44 -7.92 7.94
C LEU A 59 5.50 -7.36 6.54
N MET A 60 6.06 -6.16 6.41
CA MET A 60 6.22 -5.47 5.15
C MET A 60 7.72 -5.25 4.88
N SER A 61 8.19 -5.71 3.72
CA SER A 61 9.52 -5.37 3.22
C SER A 61 9.52 -3.94 2.66
N MET A 62 10.41 -3.07 3.14
CA MET A 62 10.43 -1.64 2.80
C MET A 62 11.85 -1.17 2.49
N CYS A 63 11.94 -0.13 1.66
CA CYS A 63 13.15 0.68 1.54
C CYS A 63 13.18 1.77 2.62
N ALA A 64 14.36 2.28 2.94
CA ALA A 64 14.57 3.29 3.98
C ALA A 64 13.67 4.52 3.82
N ARG A 65 13.43 4.96 2.58
CA ARG A 65 12.51 6.09 2.29
C ARG A 65 11.09 5.78 2.75
N CYS A 66 10.53 4.66 2.31
CA CYS A 66 9.14 4.30 2.65
C CYS A 66 8.99 3.99 4.13
N HIS A 67 10.00 3.37 4.73
CA HIS A 67 10.04 3.11 6.17
C HIS A 67 10.01 4.44 6.96
N ASN A 68 10.88 5.39 6.62
CA ASN A 68 10.92 6.70 7.29
C ASN A 68 9.62 7.49 7.11
N GLU A 69 8.99 7.42 5.94
CA GLU A 69 7.67 8.02 5.70
C GLU A 69 6.59 7.44 6.62
N LYS A 70 6.56 6.12 6.80
CA LYS A 70 5.62 5.43 7.68
C LYS A 70 5.87 5.77 9.16
N THR A 71 7.13 5.77 9.60
CA THR A 71 7.49 6.14 10.97
C THR A 71 7.11 7.58 11.27
N ALA A 72 7.49 8.52 10.39
CA ALA A 72 7.10 9.91 10.52
C ALA A 72 5.58 10.08 10.56
N ALA A 73 4.84 9.26 9.81
CA ALA A 73 3.38 9.27 9.81
C ALA A 73 2.74 8.67 11.09
N ASN A 74 3.44 7.82 11.82
CA ASN A 74 2.98 7.29 13.11
C ASN A 74 3.34 8.23 14.27
N ASP A 75 4.49 8.89 14.20
CA ASP A 75 5.04 9.71 15.29
C ASP A 75 4.40 11.11 15.40
N ARG A 76 3.56 11.52 14.43
CA ARG A 76 2.88 12.83 14.50
C ARG A 76 1.86 12.86 15.64
N THR A 77 2.15 13.68 16.66
CA THR A 77 1.28 13.97 17.82
C THR A 77 -0.13 14.44 17.44
N HIS A 78 -0.28 15.08 16.27
CA HIS A 78 -1.57 15.55 15.73
C HIS A 78 -1.85 14.95 14.36
N SER A 79 -1.63 13.64 14.21
CA SER A 79 -2.03 12.94 12.98
C SER A 79 -3.52 13.11 12.74
N LYS A 80 -3.89 13.66 11.58
CA LYS A 80 -5.29 13.70 11.16
C LYS A 80 -5.77 12.25 10.99
N PRO A 81 -7.03 11.94 11.35
CA PRO A 81 -7.54 10.56 11.29
C PRO A 81 -7.51 9.98 9.86
N PHE A 82 -7.63 10.83 8.85
CA PHE A 82 -7.58 10.46 7.42
C PHE A 82 -6.17 10.52 6.81
N ALA A 83 -5.13 10.77 7.60
CA ALA A 83 -3.78 10.89 7.06
C ALA A 83 -3.17 9.50 6.86
N ARG A 84 -3.00 9.11 5.59
CA ARG A 84 -2.34 7.86 5.20
C ARG A 84 -0.94 7.73 5.82
N ARG A 85 -0.58 6.51 6.20
CA ARG A 85 0.76 6.14 6.68
C ARG A 85 1.72 5.89 5.52
N ILE A 86 1.21 5.25 4.47
CA ILE A 86 1.95 5.00 3.24
C ILE A 86 1.38 5.91 2.15
N LYS A 87 2.23 6.73 1.55
CA LYS A 87 1.81 7.68 0.52
C LYS A 87 1.77 7.03 -0.86
N GLY A 88 0.79 7.42 -1.67
CA GLY A 88 0.67 7.05 -3.07
C GLY A 88 -0.55 6.18 -3.37
N PHE A 89 -0.71 5.91 -4.65
CA PHE A 89 -1.77 5.06 -5.21
C PHE A 89 -1.13 3.97 -6.07
N ASP A 90 -1.82 2.85 -6.21
CA ASP A 90 -1.43 1.76 -7.09
C ASP A 90 -1.83 2.03 -8.54
N ALA A 91 -1.52 1.08 -9.43
CA ALA A 91 -1.85 1.17 -10.85
C ALA A 91 -3.36 1.23 -11.15
N ASN A 92 -4.20 0.75 -10.22
CA ASN A 92 -5.66 0.79 -10.33
C ASN A 92 -6.25 2.07 -9.68
N GLY A 93 -5.42 2.94 -9.12
CA GLY A 93 -5.84 4.16 -8.44
C GLY A 93 -6.26 3.97 -6.98
N ASN A 94 -6.01 2.79 -6.38
CA ASN A 94 -6.31 2.56 -4.97
C ASN A 94 -5.17 3.05 -4.08
N PRO A 95 -5.45 3.58 -2.87
CA PRO A 95 -4.41 3.95 -1.91
C PRO A 95 -3.50 2.77 -1.56
N VAL A 96 -2.19 3.00 -1.50
CA VAL A 96 -1.21 1.95 -1.18
C VAL A 96 -1.25 1.54 0.29
N ASP A 97 -1.68 2.43 1.19
CA ASP A 97 -1.83 2.11 2.62
C ASP A 97 -2.97 1.10 2.82
N PRO A 98 -2.67 -0.14 3.29
CA PRO A 98 -3.70 -1.15 3.47
C PRO A 98 -4.73 -0.80 4.55
N GLY A 99 -4.40 0.10 5.47
CA GLY A 99 -5.33 0.54 6.51
C GLY A 99 -6.00 1.88 6.22
N ASP A 100 -6.08 2.28 4.96
CA ASP A 100 -6.95 3.38 4.52
C ASP A 100 -8.42 2.91 4.46
N ASP A 101 -9.36 3.75 4.92
CA ASP A 101 -10.80 3.46 4.94
C ASP A 101 -11.37 3.13 3.55
N TRP A 102 -10.70 3.56 2.47
CA TRP A 102 -11.04 3.20 1.09
C TRP A 102 -11.16 1.68 0.89
N HIS A 103 -10.25 0.90 1.49
CA HIS A 103 -10.24 -0.56 1.38
C HIS A 103 -11.41 -1.24 2.11
N GLY A 104 -12.08 -0.53 3.03
CA GLY A 104 -13.25 -0.99 3.75
C GLY A 104 -14.60 -0.72 3.06
N GLY A 105 -14.59 -0.21 1.81
CA GLY A 105 -15.81 0.17 1.09
C GLY A 105 -16.02 1.69 1.02
N GLY A 106 -14.94 2.43 0.76
CA GLY A 106 -14.83 3.89 0.71
C GLY A 106 -16.14 4.69 0.56
N GLY A 107 -16.39 5.56 1.54
CA GLY A 107 -17.27 6.73 1.46
C GLY A 107 -18.73 6.47 1.06
N GLN A 108 -19.66 6.79 1.97
CA GLN A 108 -21.07 6.86 1.62
C GLN A 108 -21.31 7.95 0.55
N ASP A 109 -21.74 7.52 -0.62
CA ASP A 109 -22.30 8.42 -1.65
C ASP A 109 -23.64 8.94 -1.12
N HIS A 110 -23.87 10.25 -1.18
CA HIS A 110 -25.15 10.83 -0.77
C HIS A 110 -26.33 10.36 -1.64
N GLN A 111 -26.05 9.74 -2.79
CA GLN A 111 -27.04 9.19 -3.73
C GLN A 111 -27.13 7.66 -3.70
N ARG A 112 -26.16 6.95 -3.11
CA ARG A 112 -26.12 5.48 -3.10
C ARG A 112 -25.68 4.95 -1.74
N SER A 113 -26.53 4.13 -1.12
CA SER A 113 -26.29 3.49 0.19
C SER A 113 -25.21 2.42 0.23
N ARG A 114 -24.48 2.18 -0.88
CA ARG A 114 -23.39 1.21 -0.95
C ARG A 114 -22.11 1.96 -1.29
N GLY A 115 -21.17 1.96 -0.35
CA GLY A 115 -19.85 2.56 -0.54
C GLY A 115 -19.10 1.91 -1.70
N ARG A 116 -18.41 2.73 -2.49
CA ARG A 116 -17.66 2.28 -3.65
C ARG A 116 -16.26 1.91 -3.17
N GLY A 117 -16.10 0.65 -2.77
CA GLY A 117 -14.81 0.05 -2.42
C GLY A 117 -13.86 -0.03 -3.63
N PRO A 118 -12.68 -0.65 -3.45
CA PRO A 118 -11.51 -0.46 -4.31
C PRO A 118 -11.85 -0.55 -5.80
N MET A 119 -11.26 0.34 -6.60
CA MET A 119 -11.36 0.26 -8.05
C MET A 119 -10.87 -1.12 -8.48
N GLY A 120 -11.73 -1.81 -9.24
CA GLY A 120 -11.37 -3.05 -9.91
C GLY A 120 -10.34 -2.83 -11.01
N GLU A 121 -9.95 -3.92 -11.66
CA GLU A 121 -9.00 -3.86 -12.77
C GLU A 121 -9.50 -2.91 -13.87
N VAL A 122 -8.71 -1.90 -14.19
CA VAL A 122 -8.99 -1.04 -15.33
C VAL A 122 -8.78 -1.85 -16.61
N GLY A 123 -9.83 -1.99 -17.43
CA GLY A 123 -9.72 -2.68 -18.71
C GLY A 123 -8.59 -2.08 -19.55
N ARG A 124 -7.61 -2.90 -19.95
CA ARG A 124 -6.55 -2.48 -20.87
C ARG A 124 -7.15 -2.46 -22.28
N TYR A 125 -7.65 -1.31 -22.70
CA TYR A 125 -8.07 -1.09 -24.08
C TYR A 125 -6.82 -0.90 -24.94
N LEU A 126 -6.36 -1.98 -25.57
CA LEU A 126 -5.34 -1.90 -26.60
C LEU A 126 -5.98 -1.28 -27.85
N VAL A 127 -5.71 0.00 -28.11
CA VAL A 127 -6.01 0.62 -29.42
C VAL A 127 -5.08 -0.03 -30.43
N SER A 128 -5.57 -1.04 -31.14
CA SER A 128 -4.86 -1.60 -32.29
C SER A 128 -4.93 -0.57 -33.41
N GLY A 129 -3.77 -0.14 -33.91
CA GLY A 129 -3.64 0.97 -34.85
C GLY A 129 -3.93 0.61 -36.30
N ASP A 130 -4.87 -0.28 -36.57
CA ASP A 130 -5.20 -0.69 -37.94
C ASP A 130 -6.71 -0.65 -38.16
N LEU A 131 -7.07 0.06 -39.24
CA LEU A 131 -8.41 0.36 -39.74
C LEU A 131 -9.05 1.62 -39.15
N ALA A 132 -8.67 2.76 -39.76
CA ALA A 132 -9.62 3.83 -39.97
C ALA A 132 -10.76 3.27 -40.85
N ASP A 133 -11.82 2.78 -40.21
CA ASP A 133 -13.12 2.66 -40.84
C ASP A 133 -13.94 3.90 -40.46
N ASP A 134 -14.27 4.64 -41.51
CA ASP A 134 -15.14 5.80 -41.56
C ASP A 134 -16.58 5.35 -41.24
N ASP A 135 -17.10 5.61 -40.02
CA ASP A 135 -18.56 5.75 -39.80
C ASP A 135 -18.92 6.40 -38.43
N ASN A 136 -19.70 7.48 -38.54
CA ASN A 136 -20.61 8.08 -37.54
C ASN A 136 -20.11 8.46 -36.13
N GLY A 137 -19.72 9.73 -35.99
CA GLY A 137 -19.75 10.42 -34.69
C GLY A 137 -21.19 10.83 -34.30
N PRO A 138 -21.63 10.66 -33.04
CA PRO A 138 -22.87 11.29 -32.60
C PRO A 138 -22.66 12.80 -32.50
N GLY A 139 -23.37 13.53 -33.36
CA GLY A 139 -23.50 14.99 -33.24
C GLY A 139 -24.07 15.36 -31.87
N PHE A 140 -23.33 16.20 -31.14
CA PHE A 140 -23.87 16.90 -30.00
C PHE A 140 -24.72 18.05 -30.54
N ALA A 141 -26.04 17.93 -30.38
CA ALA A 141 -27.02 18.99 -30.58
C ALA A 141 -27.14 19.85 -29.31
#